data_AF-A0A2Z6PCM3-F1
#
_entry.id   AF-A0A2Z6PCM3-F1
#
_cell.length_a   1.000
_cell.length_b   1.000
_cell.length_c   1.000
_cell.angle_alpha   90.00
_cell.angle_beta   90.00
_cell.angle_gamma   90.00
#
_symmetry.space_group_name_H-M   'P 1'
#
loop_
_entity.id
_entity.type
_entity.pdbx_description
1 polymer ?
#
loop_
_entity_poly.entity_id
_entity_poly.type
_entity_poly.pdbx_seq_one_letter_code
_entity_poly.pdbx_strand_id
1 'polypeptide(L)'
;MLIFYLSFLKTPVKVWKQIVRLQRNLLWGGAGQDRKIAWVSWENICGPKNRGGLGIRDIRAVNLALLGKWRWRVITGGWKRELSVAEFDLLQDLLHVVTQSPLLEMEDSWVWTLDPTSSYSVKSAYLAITSVEAAPEQNSILTRVWKFWAPSKVIVLSWKLLQDRVPIRQNILRRRVFREASMSFCALCGDFVESVDHLFITCDCISKFWNNIARWLGFELVSPNNISNLFEWFLGLGMGRKSRLGWLLIWHAAVWSIWISRNDLIFDRGTISIESLVDKVKLSS
;
A
#
# COMPACT_ATOMS: atom_id res chain seq x y z
N MET A 1 -12.97 -16.64 8.00
CA MET A 1 -12.82 -16.86 9.46
C MET A 1 -12.31 -15.64 10.24
N LEU A 2 -11.21 -14.98 9.87
CA LEU A 2 -10.67 -13.86 10.70
C LEU A 2 -11.67 -12.72 10.93
N ILE A 3 -12.36 -12.25 9.89
CA ILE A 3 -13.34 -11.15 9.99
C ILE A 3 -14.48 -11.48 10.96
N PHE A 4 -14.90 -12.75 11.02
CA PHE A 4 -15.92 -13.22 11.96
C PHE A 4 -15.45 -13.03 13.41
N TYR A 5 -14.26 -13.51 13.77
CA TYR A 5 -13.74 -13.31 15.12
C TYR A 5 -13.53 -11.83 15.45
N LEU A 6 -13.03 -11.04 14.49
CA LEU A 6 -12.89 -9.59 14.64
C LEU A 6 -14.23 -8.86 14.79
N SER A 7 -15.34 -9.46 14.37
CA SER A 7 -16.66 -8.85 14.56
C SER A 7 -17.28 -9.15 15.92
N PHE A 8 -16.94 -10.26 16.56
CA PHE A 8 -17.55 -10.64 17.84
C PHE A 8 -16.68 -10.33 19.05
N LEU A 9 -15.36 -10.37 18.91
CA LEU A 9 -14.43 -10.27 20.04
C LEU A 9 -13.53 -9.05 19.91
N LYS A 10 -13.32 -8.34 21.01
CA LYS A 10 -12.22 -7.37 21.11
C LYS A 10 -10.91 -8.12 21.02
N THR A 11 -10.10 -7.79 20.01
CA THR A 11 -8.89 -8.56 19.72
C THR A 11 -7.85 -8.34 20.82
N PRO A 12 -7.39 -9.40 21.51
CA PRO A 12 -6.39 -9.26 22.56
C PRO A 12 -5.08 -8.68 22.01
N VAL A 13 -4.34 -7.96 22.86
CA VAL A 13 -3.11 -7.25 22.44
C VAL A 13 -2.07 -8.20 21.84
N LYS A 14 -1.93 -9.39 22.42
CA LYS A 14 -1.01 -10.42 21.94
C LYS A 14 -1.38 -10.91 20.53
N VAL A 15 -2.67 -11.14 20.28
CA VAL A 15 -3.18 -11.68 19.02
C VAL A 15 -2.98 -10.69 17.88
N TRP A 16 -3.39 -9.43 18.03
CA TRP A 16 -3.21 -8.47 16.93
C TRP A 16 -1.73 -8.19 16.64
N LYS A 17 -0.86 -8.16 17.67
CA LYS A 17 0.59 -8.03 17.47
C LYS A 17 1.17 -9.22 16.70
N GLN A 18 0.70 -10.44 16.96
CA GLN A 18 1.09 -11.63 16.20
C GLN A 18 0.65 -11.54 14.74
N ILE A 19 -0.58 -11.10 14.47
CA ILE A 19 -1.06 -10.95 13.08
C ILE A 19 -0.23 -9.89 12.36
N VAL A 20 0.02 -8.73 12.97
CA VAL A 20 0.89 -7.70 12.38
C VAL A 20 2.30 -8.24 12.14
N ARG A 21 2.85 -9.04 13.05
CA ARG A 21 4.15 -9.71 12.84
C ARG A 21 4.12 -10.64 11.64
N LEU A 22 3.08 -11.45 11.47
CA LEU A 22 2.91 -12.33 10.30
C LEU A 22 2.80 -11.52 9.01
N GLN A 23 2.02 -10.44 8.98
CA GLN A 23 1.92 -9.56 7.81
C GLN A 23 3.28 -8.92 7.46
N ARG A 24 4.04 -8.48 8.47
CA ARG A 24 5.40 -7.95 8.28
C ARG A 24 6.36 -9.00 7.75
N ASN A 25 6.29 -10.23 8.27
CA ASN A 25 7.11 -11.34 7.81
C ASN A 25 6.73 -11.77 6.39
N LEU A 26 5.46 -11.70 6.01
CA LEU A 26 5.04 -11.96 4.63
C LEU A 26 5.64 -10.92 3.66
N LEU A 27 5.66 -9.64 4.04
CA LEU A 27 6.12 -8.56 3.17
C LEU A 27 7.64 -8.39 3.10
N TRP A 28 8.32 -8.63 4.23
CA TRP A 28 9.74 -8.38 4.38
C TRP A 28 10.56 -9.62 4.67
N GLY A 29 9.94 -10.69 5.17
CA GLY A 29 10.61 -11.94 5.50
C GLY A 29 10.98 -12.73 4.26
N GLY A 30 11.90 -13.69 4.46
CA GLY A 30 12.26 -14.70 3.47
C GLY A 30 12.18 -16.10 4.09
N ALA A 31 12.59 -17.13 3.34
CA ALA A 31 12.56 -18.52 3.83
C ALA A 31 13.51 -18.77 5.04
N GLY A 32 14.47 -17.89 5.28
CA GLY A 32 15.42 -17.99 6.40
C GLY A 32 14.90 -17.39 7.72
N GLN A 33 15.57 -17.75 8.82
CA GLN A 33 15.25 -17.24 10.16
C GLN A 33 15.73 -15.81 10.44
N ASP A 34 16.53 -15.24 9.54
CA ASP A 34 17.12 -13.91 9.74
C ASP A 34 16.08 -12.80 9.70
N ARG A 35 16.25 -11.86 10.64
CA ARG A 35 15.50 -10.60 10.62
C ARG A 35 15.86 -9.80 9.38
N LYS A 36 14.92 -9.72 8.44
CA LYS A 36 15.06 -8.91 7.22
C LYS A 36 14.78 -7.43 7.48
N ILE A 37 15.41 -6.58 6.68
CA ILE A 37 15.30 -5.12 6.79
C ILE A 37 13.94 -4.67 6.25
N ALA A 38 13.18 -3.92 7.06
CA ALA A 38 11.97 -3.23 6.59
C ALA A 38 12.36 -1.93 5.87
N TRP A 39 12.12 -1.86 4.56
CA TRP A 39 12.53 -0.72 3.75
C TRP A 39 11.56 0.46 3.80
N VAL A 40 10.27 0.19 4.03
CA VAL A 40 9.21 1.20 4.20
C VAL A 40 8.61 1.07 5.60
N SER A 41 8.24 2.19 6.22
CA SER A 41 7.60 2.20 7.55
C SER A 41 6.26 1.45 7.52
N TRP A 42 5.85 0.89 8.66
CA TRP A 42 4.55 0.20 8.73
C TRP A 42 3.39 1.14 8.49
N GLU A 43 3.50 2.37 8.99
CA GLU A 43 2.52 3.42 8.83
C GLU A 43 2.27 3.73 7.35
N ASN A 44 3.33 3.92 6.56
CA ASN A 44 3.20 4.15 5.11
C ASN A 44 2.60 2.93 4.39
N ILE A 45 2.91 1.70 4.83
CA ILE A 45 2.31 0.48 4.27
C ILE A 45 0.80 0.43 4.57
N CYS A 46 0.40 0.77 5.80
CA CYS A 46 -0.99 0.80 6.21
C CYS A 46 -1.77 1.98 5.64
N GLY A 47 -1.06 3.03 5.20
CA GLY A 47 -1.64 4.18 4.52
C GLY A 47 -2.48 3.77 3.29
N PRO A 48 -3.55 4.52 2.98
CA PRO A 48 -4.43 4.18 1.87
C PRO A 48 -3.73 4.40 0.51
N LYS A 49 -4.17 3.66 -0.51
CA LYS A 49 -3.59 3.71 -1.86
C LYS A 49 -3.69 5.09 -2.52
N ASN A 50 -4.77 5.83 -2.25
CA ASN A 50 -4.95 7.21 -2.72
C ASN A 50 -4.08 8.24 -1.95
N ARG A 51 -3.29 7.80 -0.96
CA ARG A 51 -2.22 8.58 -0.34
C ARG A 51 -0.84 7.94 -0.55
N GLY A 52 -0.75 7.00 -1.50
CA GLY A 52 0.51 6.36 -1.84
C GLY A 52 0.96 5.24 -0.90
N GLY A 53 0.11 4.75 0.01
CA GLY A 53 0.39 3.55 0.80
C GLY A 53 -0.07 2.25 0.13
N LEU A 54 0.19 1.09 0.74
CA LEU A 54 -0.20 -0.22 0.20
C LEU A 54 -1.68 -0.55 0.48
N GLY A 55 -2.30 0.14 1.44
CA GLY A 55 -3.71 -0.04 1.82
C GLY A 55 -3.96 -1.24 2.74
N ILE A 56 -2.95 -1.71 3.47
CA ILE A 56 -3.14 -2.76 4.48
C ILE A 56 -3.89 -2.14 5.67
N ARG A 57 -5.13 -2.61 5.90
CA ARG A 57 -5.96 -2.06 6.97
C ARG A 57 -5.38 -2.30 8.35
N ASP A 58 -5.46 -1.31 9.23
CA ASP A 58 -5.13 -1.49 10.65
C ASP A 58 -6.17 -2.42 11.28
N ILE A 59 -5.72 -3.59 11.74
CA ILE A 59 -6.58 -4.63 12.33
C ILE A 59 -7.33 -4.12 13.56
N ARG A 60 -6.71 -3.24 14.34
CA ARG A 60 -7.33 -2.64 15.53
C ARG A 60 -8.49 -1.74 15.11
N ALA A 61 -8.26 -0.88 14.12
CA ALA A 61 -9.31 -0.02 13.59
C ALA A 61 -10.45 -0.84 12.94
N VAL A 62 -10.13 -1.91 12.20
CA VAL A 62 -11.14 -2.83 11.66
C VAL A 62 -11.92 -3.53 12.77
N ASN A 63 -11.27 -4.02 13.81
CA ASN A 63 -11.93 -4.67 14.95
C ASN A 63 -12.88 -3.71 15.67
N LEU A 64 -12.43 -2.49 15.97
CA LEU A 64 -13.27 -1.46 16.60
C LEU A 64 -14.46 -1.07 15.71
N ALA A 65 -14.24 -0.87 14.41
CA ALA A 65 -15.31 -0.57 13.47
C ALA A 65 -16.32 -1.73 13.31
N LEU A 66 -15.88 -2.98 13.40
CA LEU A 66 -16.78 -4.14 13.37
C LEU A 66 -17.58 -4.27 14.67
N LEU A 67 -16.94 -4.07 15.83
CA LEU A 67 -17.62 -4.09 17.13
C LEU A 67 -18.63 -2.94 17.27
N GLY A 68 -18.32 -1.77 16.72
CA GLY A 68 -19.26 -0.64 16.68
C GLY A 68 -20.55 -0.98 15.92
N LYS A 69 -20.50 -1.88 14.92
CA LYS A 69 -21.70 -2.36 14.21
C LYS A 69 -22.66 -3.10 15.14
N TRP A 70 -22.13 -3.87 16.10
CA TRP A 70 -22.97 -4.54 17.09
C TRP A 70 -23.57 -3.54 18.07
N ARG A 71 -22.79 -2.56 18.54
CA ARG A 71 -23.32 -1.47 19.38
C ARG A 71 -24.47 -0.74 18.67
N TRP A 72 -24.29 -0.41 17.40
CA TRP A 72 -25.34 0.18 16.57
C TRP A 72 -26.59 -0.68 16.51
N ARG A 73 -26.45 -1.98 16.22
CA ARG A 73 -27.61 -2.90 16.18
C ARG A 73 -28.35 -3.00 17.51
N VAL A 74 -27.64 -2.92 18.63
CA VAL A 74 -28.27 -2.94 19.97
C VAL A 74 -29.09 -1.67 20.18
N ILE A 75 -28.53 -0.49 19.90
CA ILE A 75 -29.22 0.78 20.16
C ILE A 75 -30.35 1.07 19.16
N THR A 76 -30.29 0.54 17.93
CA THR A 76 -31.37 0.65 16.93
C THR A 76 -32.41 -0.48 17.04
N GLY A 77 -32.46 -1.20 18.16
CA GLY A 77 -33.50 -2.19 18.44
C GLY A 77 -33.37 -3.52 17.69
N GLY A 78 -32.24 -3.78 17.03
CA GLY A 78 -31.96 -5.05 16.35
C GLY A 78 -31.63 -6.20 17.31
N TRP A 79 -31.36 -5.90 18.58
CA TRP A 79 -31.21 -6.87 19.67
C TRP A 79 -32.03 -6.41 20.87
N LYS A 80 -33.17 -7.07 21.10
CA LYS A 80 -34.02 -6.84 22.27
C LYS A 80 -33.79 -8.01 23.23
N ARG A 81 -33.28 -7.72 24.43
CA ARG A 81 -33.38 -8.64 25.56
C ARG A 81 -34.55 -8.21 26.42
N GLU A 82 -35.15 -9.16 27.11
CA GLU A 82 -36.14 -8.85 28.14
C GLU A 82 -35.47 -8.07 29.28
N LEU A 83 -36.18 -7.08 29.80
CA LEU A 83 -35.76 -6.32 30.96
C LEU A 83 -35.92 -7.20 32.19
N SER A 84 -34.98 -7.12 33.12
CA SER A 84 -35.18 -7.69 34.46
C SER A 84 -36.22 -6.87 35.25
N VAL A 85 -36.77 -7.44 36.31
CA VAL A 85 -37.78 -6.76 37.16
C VAL A 85 -37.27 -5.41 37.67
N ALA A 86 -36.02 -5.34 38.14
CA ALA A 86 -35.42 -4.09 38.61
C ALA A 86 -35.23 -3.04 37.49
N GLU A 87 -34.99 -3.47 36.26
CA GLU A 87 -34.87 -2.55 35.12
C GLU A 87 -36.24 -2.07 34.63
N PHE A 88 -37.29 -2.87 34.85
CA PHE A 88 -38.66 -2.48 34.55
C PHE A 88 -39.12 -1.36 35.48
N ASP A 89 -38.83 -1.45 36.78
CA ASP A 89 -39.16 -0.38 37.75
C ASP A 89 -38.46 0.94 37.36
N LEU A 90 -37.16 0.89 37.01
CA LEU A 90 -36.42 2.05 36.51
C LEU A 90 -37.00 2.63 35.20
N LEU A 91 -37.49 1.76 34.31
CA LEU A 91 -38.14 2.22 33.08
C LEU A 91 -39.46 2.93 33.38
N GLN A 92 -40.26 2.43 34.33
CA GLN A 92 -41.50 3.08 34.75
C GLN A 92 -41.22 4.46 35.35
N ASP A 93 -40.22 4.57 36.22
CA ASP A 93 -39.78 5.85 36.80
C ASP A 93 -39.34 6.84 35.71
N LEU A 94 -38.56 6.37 34.73
CA LEU A 94 -38.13 7.20 33.60
C LEU A 94 -39.31 7.66 32.74
N LEU A 95 -40.23 6.76 32.41
CA LEU A 95 -41.42 7.07 31.62
C LEU A 95 -42.29 8.11 32.33
N HIS A 96 -42.42 8.03 33.65
CA HIS A 96 -43.16 9.02 34.44
C HIS A 96 -42.55 10.43 34.31
N VAL A 97 -41.22 10.56 34.30
CA VAL A 97 -40.53 11.84 34.12
C VAL A 97 -40.64 12.34 32.68
N VAL A 98 -40.47 11.46 31.69
CA VAL A 98 -40.45 11.83 30.26
C VAL A 98 -41.83 12.24 29.76
N THR A 99 -42.89 11.54 30.18
CA THR A 99 -44.27 11.82 29.74
C THR A 99 -44.85 13.13 30.28
N GLN A 100 -44.23 13.71 31.31
CA GLN A 100 -44.60 15.03 31.86
C GLN A 100 -43.95 16.20 31.13
N SER A 101 -43.00 15.94 30.23
CA SER A 101 -42.35 16.98 29.43
C SER A 101 -43.11 17.22 28.13
N PRO A 102 -43.13 18.46 27.59
CA PRO A 102 -43.68 18.72 26.27
C PRO A 102 -42.81 18.04 25.21
N LEU A 103 -43.23 16.87 24.75
CA LEU A 103 -42.58 16.11 23.69
C LEU A 103 -43.03 16.66 22.33
N LEU A 104 -42.08 16.83 21.42
CA LEU A 104 -42.41 17.00 20.01
C LEU A 104 -43.00 15.68 19.50
N GLU A 105 -44.01 15.71 18.62
CA GLU A 105 -44.60 14.51 18.00
C GLU A 105 -43.67 13.85 16.96
N MET A 106 -42.37 13.79 17.24
CA MET A 106 -41.36 13.15 16.40
C MET A 106 -40.83 11.92 17.14
N GLU A 107 -40.74 10.79 16.43
CA GLU A 107 -40.07 9.61 16.95
C GLU A 107 -38.56 9.85 17.01
N ASP A 108 -37.98 9.70 18.20
CA ASP A 108 -36.53 9.73 18.38
C ASP A 108 -35.89 8.55 17.66
N SER A 109 -34.83 8.83 16.90
CA SER A 109 -34.05 7.80 16.22
C SER A 109 -32.55 8.08 16.34
N TRP A 110 -31.79 7.00 16.50
CA TRP A 110 -30.33 7.08 16.44
C TRP A 110 -29.90 7.35 15.00
N VAL A 111 -29.10 8.40 14.80
CA VAL A 111 -28.55 8.80 13.50
C VAL A 111 -27.04 8.68 13.50
N TRP A 112 -26.50 7.98 12.51
CA TRP A 112 -25.06 7.88 12.30
C TRP A 112 -24.59 9.02 11.40
N THR A 113 -23.98 10.05 12.00
CA THR A 113 -23.62 11.31 11.32
C THR A 113 -22.46 11.20 10.33
N LEU A 114 -21.72 10.09 10.33
CA LEU A 114 -20.53 9.89 9.49
C LEU A 114 -20.85 9.18 8.15
N ASP A 115 -22.12 8.91 7.86
CA ASP A 115 -22.54 8.29 6.60
C ASP A 115 -23.78 9.01 6.06
N PRO A 116 -23.85 9.35 4.76
CA PRO A 116 -25.01 10.00 4.16
C PRO A 116 -26.31 9.20 4.30
N THR A 117 -26.20 7.87 4.45
CA THR A 117 -27.36 7.00 4.67
C THR A 117 -27.94 7.10 6.07
N SER A 118 -27.34 7.91 6.96
CA SER A 118 -27.68 8.04 8.39
C SER A 118 -27.61 6.71 9.15
N SER A 119 -27.02 5.68 8.55
CA SER A 119 -26.91 4.33 9.10
C SER A 119 -25.44 3.97 9.35
N TYR A 120 -25.19 3.20 10.39
CA TYR A 120 -23.83 2.78 10.69
C TYR A 120 -23.26 1.90 9.58
N SER A 121 -22.17 2.36 8.98
CA SER A 121 -21.35 1.54 8.10
C SER A 121 -19.97 1.30 8.73
N VAL A 122 -19.49 0.06 8.66
CA VAL A 122 -18.13 -0.29 9.13
C VAL A 122 -17.09 0.54 8.40
N LYS A 123 -17.39 0.96 7.16
CA LYS A 123 -16.53 1.79 6.33
C LYS A 123 -16.36 3.19 6.92
N SER A 124 -17.44 3.93 7.17
CA SER A 124 -17.35 5.29 7.74
C SER A 124 -16.74 5.27 9.14
N ALA A 125 -17.13 4.32 9.99
CA ALA A 125 -16.51 4.16 11.31
C ALA A 125 -14.99 3.89 11.23
N TYR A 126 -14.54 3.03 10.31
CA TYR A 126 -13.12 2.77 10.11
C TYR A 126 -12.36 4.02 9.65
N LEU A 127 -12.93 4.78 8.71
CA LEU A 127 -12.31 5.98 8.18
C LEU A 127 -12.18 7.08 9.25
N ALA A 128 -13.19 7.23 10.11
CA ALA A 128 -13.14 8.13 11.26
C ALA A 128 -12.07 7.72 12.28
N ILE A 129 -11.98 6.42 12.64
CA ILE A 129 -10.96 5.91 13.56
C ILE A 129 -9.54 6.14 13.02
N THR A 130 -9.35 6.03 11.71
CA THR A 130 -8.04 6.17 11.07
C THR A 130 -7.72 7.60 10.64
N SER A 131 -8.62 8.56 10.89
CA SER A 131 -8.49 9.96 10.44
C SER A 131 -8.22 10.08 8.93
N VAL A 132 -8.70 9.11 8.14
CA VAL A 132 -8.50 9.09 6.69
C VAL A 132 -9.46 10.07 5.99
N GLU A 133 -10.57 10.44 6.59
CA GLU A 133 -11.52 11.39 5.98
C GLU A 133 -11.05 12.86 5.96
N ALA A 134 -10.09 13.26 6.82
CA ALA A 134 -9.78 14.68 7.04
C ALA A 134 -8.67 15.27 6.14
N ALA A 135 -7.89 14.47 5.42
CA ALA A 135 -6.76 15.00 4.63
C ALA A 135 -7.04 14.95 3.11
N PRO A 136 -6.74 16.04 2.38
CA PRO A 136 -6.94 16.10 0.94
C PRO A 136 -6.22 14.96 0.22
N GLU A 137 -6.75 14.54 -0.94
CA GLU A 137 -6.06 13.57 -1.80
C GLU A 137 -4.71 14.15 -2.22
N GLN A 138 -3.61 13.56 -1.76
CA GLN A 138 -2.30 13.89 -2.28
C GLN A 138 -2.22 13.31 -3.70
N ASN A 139 -2.25 14.16 -4.74
CA ASN A 139 -1.95 13.77 -6.12
C ASN A 139 -0.45 13.49 -6.26
N SER A 140 0.02 12.42 -5.61
CA SER A 140 1.40 11.96 -5.67
C SER A 140 1.53 10.86 -6.72
N ILE A 141 2.71 10.78 -7.33
CA ILE A 141 3.11 9.70 -8.25
C ILE A 141 2.85 8.30 -7.66
N LEU A 142 2.94 8.16 -6.34
CA LEU A 142 2.71 6.89 -5.62
C LEU A 142 1.25 6.43 -5.67
N THR A 143 0.29 7.36 -5.73
CA THR A 143 -1.13 7.01 -5.90
C THR A 143 -1.38 6.37 -7.27
N ARG A 144 -0.58 6.76 -8.26
CA ARG A 144 -0.67 6.36 -9.65
C ARG A 144 0.05 5.07 -9.95
N VAL A 145 0.62 4.36 -8.97
CA VAL A 145 1.30 3.05 -9.16
C VAL A 145 0.38 1.84 -8.97
N TRP A 146 -0.80 1.98 -8.36
CA TRP A 146 -1.58 0.82 -7.92
C TRP A 146 -2.58 0.22 -8.91
N LYS A 147 -2.90 0.89 -10.02
CA LYS A 147 -4.04 0.56 -10.91
C LYS A 147 -3.59 -0.05 -12.25
N PHE A 148 -2.85 -1.17 -12.26
CA PHE A 148 -2.25 -1.72 -13.50
C PHE A 148 -2.32 -3.24 -13.65
N TRP A 149 -2.02 -3.71 -14.86
CA TRP A 149 -2.02 -5.12 -15.26
C TRP A 149 -0.78 -5.91 -14.81
N ALA A 150 0.24 -5.24 -14.29
CA ALA A 150 1.45 -5.89 -13.82
C ALA A 150 1.19 -6.77 -12.57
N PRO A 151 1.94 -7.87 -12.39
CA PRO A 151 1.84 -8.69 -11.18
C PRO A 151 2.09 -7.87 -9.90
N SER A 152 1.41 -8.22 -8.80
CA SER A 152 1.48 -7.45 -7.55
C SER A 152 2.91 -7.27 -7.01
N LYS A 153 3.78 -8.27 -7.15
CA LYS A 153 5.20 -8.18 -6.73
C LYS A 153 5.98 -7.10 -7.50
N VAL A 154 5.67 -6.93 -8.80
CA VAL A 154 6.29 -5.94 -9.68
C VAL A 154 5.81 -4.54 -9.28
N ILE A 155 4.51 -4.37 -9.09
CA ILE A 155 3.94 -3.10 -8.63
C ILE A 155 4.53 -2.68 -7.28
N VAL A 156 4.68 -3.62 -6.33
CA VAL A 156 5.29 -3.34 -5.02
C VAL A 156 6.77 -2.96 -5.15
N LEU A 157 7.53 -3.56 -6.07
CA LEU A 157 8.90 -3.13 -6.36
C LEU A 157 8.91 -1.69 -6.89
N SER A 158 8.12 -1.38 -7.90
CA SER A 158 8.02 -0.03 -8.46
C SER A 158 7.59 1.01 -7.43
N TRP A 159 6.63 0.66 -6.56
CA TRP A 159 6.21 1.51 -5.45
C TRP A 159 7.36 1.80 -4.46
N LYS A 160 8.19 0.80 -4.14
CA LYS A 160 9.39 1.00 -3.31
C LYS A 160 10.44 1.84 -4.03
N LEU A 161 10.60 1.63 -5.33
CA LEU A 161 11.57 2.32 -6.18
C LEU A 161 11.31 3.83 -6.21
N LEU A 162 10.07 4.24 -6.46
CA LEU A 162 9.66 5.65 -6.50
C LEU A 162 9.75 6.37 -5.13
N GLN A 163 10.00 5.63 -4.04
CA GLN A 163 10.24 6.20 -2.71
C GLN A 163 11.71 6.13 -2.29
N ASP A 164 12.61 5.67 -3.17
CA ASP A 164 14.01 5.38 -2.84
C ASP A 164 14.14 4.40 -1.66
N ARG A 165 13.26 3.38 -1.61
CA ARG A 165 13.18 2.36 -0.54
C ARG A 165 13.47 0.95 -1.07
N VAL A 166 14.37 0.83 -2.03
CA VAL A 166 14.86 -0.45 -2.56
C VAL A 166 16.26 -0.80 -2.02
N PRO A 167 16.61 -2.09 -1.87
CA PRO A 167 17.92 -2.53 -1.37
C PRO A 167 19.05 -2.39 -2.41
N ILE A 168 19.32 -1.15 -2.84
CA ILE A 168 20.49 -0.78 -3.64
C ILE A 168 21.66 -0.37 -2.74
N ARG A 169 22.90 -0.37 -3.26
CA ARG A 169 24.11 -0.17 -2.45
C ARG A 169 24.11 1.16 -1.70
N GLN A 170 23.69 2.27 -2.32
CA GLN A 170 23.56 3.56 -1.62
C GLN A 170 22.62 3.48 -0.40
N ASN A 171 21.46 2.84 -0.54
CA ASN A 171 20.48 2.71 0.54
C ASN A 171 20.91 1.72 1.63
N ILE A 172 21.67 0.70 1.26
CA ILE A 172 22.29 -0.24 2.20
C ILE A 172 23.37 0.47 3.02
N LEU A 173 24.19 1.31 2.38
CA LEU A 173 25.22 2.15 3.05
C LEU A 173 24.60 3.18 4.00
N ARG A 174 23.52 3.85 3.61
CA ARG A 174 22.77 4.77 4.49
C ARG A 174 22.28 4.08 5.77
N ARG A 175 22.07 2.77 5.73
CA ARG A 175 21.68 1.94 6.90
C ARG A 175 22.87 1.29 7.61
N ARG A 176 24.11 1.62 7.22
CA ARG A 176 25.36 1.16 7.82
C ARG A 176 25.52 -0.37 7.84
N VAL A 177 24.93 -1.04 6.85
CA VAL A 177 25.06 -2.50 6.69
C VAL A 177 26.40 -2.85 6.06
N PHE A 178 26.85 -2.08 5.07
CA PHE A 178 28.22 -2.13 4.56
C PHE A 178 29.11 -1.19 5.37
N ARG A 179 30.36 -1.60 5.59
CA ARG A 179 31.38 -0.81 6.29
C ARG A 179 32.34 -0.10 5.35
N GLU A 180 32.44 -0.56 4.10
CA GLU A 180 33.41 -0.07 3.12
C GLU A 180 32.75 0.75 2.01
N ALA A 181 33.33 1.90 1.70
CA ALA A 181 32.85 2.80 0.65
C ALA A 181 33.05 2.20 -0.77
N SER A 182 34.00 1.28 -0.95
CA SER A 182 34.22 0.51 -2.18
C SER A 182 33.02 -0.35 -2.57
N MET A 183 32.17 -0.74 -1.62
CA MET A 183 30.94 -1.49 -1.90
C MET A 183 29.78 -0.59 -2.39
N SER A 184 30.03 0.70 -2.62
CA SER A 184 29.03 1.67 -3.07
C SER A 184 28.83 1.71 -4.59
N PHE A 185 29.82 1.24 -5.37
CA PHE A 185 29.80 1.33 -6.82
C PHE A 185 28.64 0.55 -7.45
N CYS A 186 28.24 0.88 -8.67
CA CYS A 186 27.16 0.23 -9.38
C CYS A 186 27.48 -1.24 -9.59
N ALA A 187 26.54 -2.14 -9.28
CA ALA A 187 26.72 -3.55 -9.56
C ALA A 187 26.75 -3.88 -11.06
N LEU A 188 26.31 -2.94 -11.91
CA LEU A 188 26.23 -3.13 -13.36
C LEU A 188 27.48 -2.62 -14.08
N CYS A 189 27.80 -1.33 -13.97
CA CYS A 189 28.97 -0.75 -14.64
C CYS A 189 30.24 -0.75 -13.78
N GLY A 190 30.13 -0.69 -12.45
CA GLY A 190 31.28 -0.57 -11.55
C GLY A 190 31.88 0.83 -11.42
N ASP A 191 31.47 1.81 -12.25
CA ASP A 191 32.17 3.09 -12.36
C ASP A 191 31.63 4.20 -11.43
N PHE A 192 30.33 4.21 -11.15
CA PHE A 192 29.67 5.25 -10.35
C PHE A 192 28.95 4.66 -9.13
N VAL A 193 28.57 5.50 -8.16
CA VAL A 193 27.79 5.05 -6.98
C VAL A 193 26.42 4.53 -7.42
N GLU A 194 26.00 3.37 -6.88
CA GLU A 194 24.69 2.77 -7.16
C GLU A 194 23.56 3.53 -6.45
N SER A 195 23.07 4.59 -7.08
CA SER A 195 21.81 5.26 -6.73
C SER A 195 20.63 4.67 -7.50
N VAL A 196 19.39 5.03 -7.14
CA VAL A 196 18.19 4.63 -7.89
C VAL A 196 18.27 5.14 -9.33
N ASP A 197 18.53 6.43 -9.50
CA ASP A 197 18.54 7.05 -10.82
C ASP A 197 19.69 6.54 -11.68
N HIS A 198 20.87 6.27 -11.07
CA HIS A 198 21.97 5.64 -11.79
C HIS A 198 21.61 4.21 -12.21
N LEU A 199 21.20 3.38 -11.26
CA LEU A 199 20.94 1.97 -11.53
C LEU A 199 19.82 1.76 -12.56
N PHE A 200 18.78 2.59 -12.54
CA PHE A 200 17.61 2.39 -13.40
C PHE A 200 17.57 3.28 -14.64
N ILE A 201 18.43 4.29 -14.75
CA ILE A 201 18.44 5.20 -15.91
C ILE A 201 19.85 5.47 -16.42
N THR A 202 20.69 6.15 -15.61
CA THR A 202 21.90 6.79 -16.15
C THR A 202 23.11 5.87 -16.25
N CYS A 203 23.05 4.65 -15.73
CA CYS A 203 24.08 3.64 -15.90
C CYS A 203 24.27 3.33 -17.39
N ASP A 204 25.52 3.30 -17.87
CA ASP A 204 25.84 3.09 -19.30
C ASP A 204 25.22 1.81 -19.87
N CYS A 205 25.22 0.72 -19.09
CA CYS A 205 24.53 -0.51 -19.46
C CYS A 205 23.03 -0.30 -19.67
N ILE A 206 22.38 0.44 -18.76
CA ILE A 206 20.92 0.61 -18.72
C ILE A 206 20.43 1.70 -19.67
N SER A 207 21.23 2.76 -19.92
CA SER A 207 20.96 3.74 -20.96
C SER A 207 20.91 3.06 -22.35
N LYS A 208 21.83 2.12 -22.64
CA LYS A 208 21.78 1.30 -23.87
C LYS A 208 20.52 0.44 -23.93
N PHE A 209 20.10 -0.14 -22.81
CA PHE A 209 18.85 -0.90 -22.73
C PHE A 209 17.63 -0.03 -23.06
N TRP A 210 17.50 1.15 -22.46
CA TRP A 210 16.39 2.06 -22.73
C TRP A 210 16.36 2.55 -24.17
N ASN A 211 17.52 2.78 -24.79
CA ASN A 211 17.60 3.09 -26.22
C ASN A 211 17.05 1.96 -27.11
N ASN A 212 17.27 0.70 -26.73
CA ASN A 212 16.71 -0.44 -27.46
C ASN A 212 15.20 -0.56 -27.27
N ILE A 213 14.70 -0.32 -26.05
CA ILE A 213 13.26 -0.26 -25.77
C ILE A 213 12.60 0.86 -26.58
N ALA A 214 13.21 2.05 -26.62
CA ALA A 214 12.72 3.19 -27.38
C ALA A 214 12.64 2.89 -28.89
N ARG A 215 13.71 2.30 -29.45
CA ARG A 215 13.73 1.85 -30.86
C ARG A 215 12.66 0.81 -31.16
N TRP A 216 12.47 -0.16 -30.27
CA TRP A 216 11.41 -1.17 -30.41
C TRP A 216 10.02 -0.53 -30.45
N LEU A 217 9.79 0.50 -29.65
CA LEU A 217 8.52 1.20 -29.55
C LEU A 217 8.36 2.31 -30.60
N GLY A 218 9.37 2.54 -31.45
CA GLY A 218 9.32 3.50 -32.55
C GLY A 218 9.50 4.96 -32.13
N PHE A 219 10.18 5.25 -31.02
CA PHE A 219 10.48 6.62 -30.59
C PHE A 219 11.93 6.80 -30.16
N GLU A 220 12.37 8.05 -30.08
CA GLU A 220 13.66 8.42 -29.49
C GLU A 220 13.47 8.82 -28.03
N LEU A 221 14.21 8.17 -27.13
CA LEU A 221 14.17 8.50 -25.71
C LEU A 221 15.30 9.45 -25.38
N VAL A 222 14.94 10.65 -24.90
CA VAL A 222 15.88 11.51 -24.18
C VAL A 222 15.97 10.99 -22.75
N SER A 223 17.18 10.61 -22.31
CA SER A 223 17.40 10.04 -20.99
C SER A 223 16.86 10.97 -19.88
N PRO A 224 15.87 10.55 -19.08
CA PRO A 224 15.35 11.39 -18.01
C PRO A 224 16.31 11.48 -16.83
N ASN A 225 16.31 12.62 -16.14
CA ASN A 225 17.23 12.87 -15.03
C ASN A 225 16.91 12.07 -13.75
N ASN A 226 15.72 11.48 -13.64
CA ASN A 226 15.33 10.66 -12.48
C ASN A 226 14.20 9.67 -12.81
N ILE A 227 14.04 8.65 -11.96
CA ILE A 227 13.09 7.54 -12.16
C ILE A 227 11.62 7.98 -12.14
N SER A 228 11.31 9.03 -11.39
CA SER A 228 9.95 9.57 -11.30
C SER A 228 9.55 10.25 -12.60
N ASN A 229 10.45 10.99 -13.23
CA ASN A 229 10.25 11.61 -14.53
C ASN A 229 10.07 10.56 -15.62
N LEU A 230 10.85 9.48 -15.59
CA LEU A 230 10.66 8.35 -16.51
C LEU A 230 9.26 7.73 -16.35
N PHE A 231 8.81 7.51 -15.11
CA PHE A 231 7.48 6.97 -14.84
C PHE A 231 6.37 7.90 -15.35
N GLU A 232 6.45 9.20 -15.05
CA GLU A 232 5.47 10.20 -15.51
C GLU A 232 5.46 10.32 -17.04
N TRP A 233 6.63 10.17 -17.68
CA TRP A 233 6.72 10.14 -19.13
C TRP A 233 5.94 8.94 -19.72
N PHE A 234 6.18 7.73 -19.23
CA PHE A 234 5.42 6.54 -19.64
C PHE A 234 3.92 6.64 -19.33
N LEU A 235 3.55 7.27 -18.22
CA LEU A 235 2.15 7.55 -17.89
C LEU A 235 1.50 8.49 -18.94
N GLY A 236 2.27 9.42 -19.51
CA GLY A 236 1.83 10.42 -20.48
C GLY A 236 1.69 9.96 -21.93
N LEU A 237 2.39 8.88 -22.34
CA LEU A 237 2.43 8.41 -23.74
C LEU A 237 1.11 7.86 -24.31
N GLY A 238 0.13 7.58 -23.46
CA GLY A 238 -1.13 6.95 -23.85
C GLY A 238 -2.32 7.90 -23.95
N MET A 239 -2.99 7.90 -25.10
CA MET A 239 -4.33 8.47 -25.25
C MET A 239 -5.37 7.42 -24.83
N GLY A 240 -6.13 7.71 -23.77
CA GLY A 240 -7.14 6.81 -23.23
C GLY A 240 -6.59 5.75 -22.25
N ARG A 241 -7.51 5.15 -21.48
CA ARG A 241 -7.16 4.31 -20.32
C ARG A 241 -6.36 3.06 -20.70
N LYS A 242 -6.79 2.29 -21.71
CA LYS A 242 -6.15 1.03 -22.10
C LYS A 242 -4.71 1.24 -22.60
N SER A 243 -4.50 2.24 -23.46
CA SER A 243 -3.16 2.58 -23.96
C SER A 243 -2.21 2.96 -22.83
N ARG A 244 -2.64 3.81 -21.88
CA ARG A 244 -1.84 4.16 -20.69
C ARG A 244 -1.45 2.95 -19.85
N LEU A 245 -2.37 1.98 -19.69
CA LEU A 245 -2.08 0.74 -18.96
C LEU A 245 -1.00 -0.09 -19.66
N GLY A 246 -1.01 -0.16 -21.00
CA GLY A 246 0.00 -0.87 -21.80
C GLY A 246 1.39 -0.22 -21.66
N TRP A 247 1.49 1.10 -21.81
CA TRP A 247 2.76 1.81 -21.63
C TRP A 247 3.37 1.62 -20.24
N LEU A 248 2.55 1.68 -19.20
CA LEU A 248 3.02 1.46 -17.84
C LEU A 248 3.38 0.00 -17.57
N LEU A 249 2.73 -0.95 -18.24
CA LEU A 249 3.11 -2.35 -18.16
C LEU A 249 4.54 -2.56 -18.71
N ILE A 250 4.89 -1.92 -19.82
CA ILE A 250 6.27 -1.90 -20.35
C ILE A 250 7.24 -1.31 -19.32
N TRP A 251 6.91 -0.16 -18.72
CA TRP A 251 7.77 0.46 -17.71
C TRP A 251 7.99 -0.46 -16.49
N HIS A 252 6.91 -1.08 -15.99
CA HIS A 252 6.97 -2.02 -14.87
C HIS A 252 7.80 -3.27 -15.21
N ALA A 253 7.63 -3.82 -16.41
CA ALA A 253 8.41 -4.95 -16.91
C ALA A 253 9.89 -4.61 -17.03
N ALA A 254 10.23 -3.43 -17.54
CA ALA A 254 11.60 -2.94 -17.64
C ALA A 254 12.27 -2.78 -16.27
N VAL A 255 11.61 -2.10 -15.34
CA VAL A 255 12.10 -1.96 -13.95
C VAL A 255 12.30 -3.31 -13.29
N TRP A 256 11.35 -4.24 -13.46
CA TRP A 256 11.47 -5.60 -12.92
C TRP A 256 12.66 -6.35 -13.52
N SER A 257 12.84 -6.31 -14.83
CA SER A 257 13.93 -6.98 -15.53
C SER A 257 15.29 -6.45 -15.10
N ILE A 258 15.46 -5.12 -15.00
CA ILE A 258 16.68 -4.50 -14.48
C ILE A 258 16.97 -4.98 -13.06
N TRP A 259 15.95 -4.95 -12.19
CA TRP A 259 16.10 -5.35 -10.80
C TRP A 259 16.51 -6.82 -10.63
N ILE A 260 15.89 -7.73 -11.39
CA ILE A 260 16.24 -9.15 -11.36
C ILE A 260 17.66 -9.36 -11.88
N SER A 261 17.98 -8.83 -13.05
CA SER A 261 19.33 -8.97 -13.63
C SER A 261 20.43 -8.44 -12.71
N ARG A 262 20.20 -7.30 -12.05
CA ARG A 262 21.13 -6.77 -11.04
C ARG A 262 21.31 -7.72 -9.85
N ASN A 263 20.23 -8.35 -9.37
CA ASN A 263 20.33 -9.27 -8.25
C ASN A 263 21.02 -10.59 -8.65
N ASP A 264 20.73 -11.12 -9.83
CA ASP A 264 21.39 -12.32 -10.36
C ASP A 264 22.91 -12.11 -10.48
N LEU A 265 23.36 -10.91 -10.89
CA LEU A 265 24.79 -10.57 -10.90
C LEU A 265 25.43 -10.65 -9.50
N ILE A 266 24.73 -10.18 -8.47
CA ILE A 266 25.29 -10.07 -7.12
C ILE A 266 25.27 -11.39 -6.39
N PHE A 267 24.21 -12.18 -6.56
CA PHE A 267 23.97 -13.37 -5.75
C PHE A 267 24.26 -14.68 -6.49
N ASP A 268 24.11 -14.72 -7.82
CA ASP A 268 24.12 -15.97 -8.60
C ASP A 268 25.20 -15.99 -9.70
N ARG A 269 26.19 -15.09 -9.65
CA ARG A 269 27.26 -14.92 -10.67
C ARG A 269 26.71 -14.83 -12.10
N GLY A 270 25.54 -14.21 -12.26
CA GLY A 270 24.95 -14.01 -13.58
C GLY A 270 25.84 -13.18 -14.51
N THR A 271 25.42 -13.08 -15.76
CA THR A 271 25.94 -12.07 -16.70
C THR A 271 24.77 -11.23 -17.21
N ILE A 272 25.06 -10.00 -17.64
CA ILE A 272 24.05 -9.11 -18.22
C ILE A 272 24.29 -9.02 -19.72
N SER A 273 23.28 -9.44 -20.48
CA SER A 273 23.14 -9.15 -21.90
C SER A 273 21.96 -8.21 -22.09
N ILE A 274 22.21 -7.05 -22.71
CA ILE A 274 21.17 -6.05 -22.98
C ILE A 274 20.06 -6.62 -23.87
N GLU A 275 20.41 -7.45 -24.84
CA GLU A 275 19.46 -8.12 -25.73
C GLU A 275 18.51 -9.03 -24.93
N SER A 276 19.06 -9.85 -24.03
CA SER A 276 18.27 -10.71 -23.15
C SER A 276 17.34 -9.92 -22.23
N LEU A 277 17.79 -8.76 -21.70
CA LEU A 277 16.93 -7.88 -20.90
C LEU A 277 15.77 -7.32 -21.72
N VAL A 278 16.02 -6.88 -22.96
CA VAL A 278 14.99 -6.36 -23.87
C VAL A 278 13.96 -7.45 -24.18
N ASP A 279 14.39 -8.67 -24.46
CA ASP A 279 13.49 -9.78 -24.77
C ASP A 279 12.63 -10.17 -23.57
N LYS A 280 13.19 -10.16 -22.35
CA LYS A 280 12.41 -10.34 -21.12
C LYS A 280 11.29 -9.31 -21.00
N VAL A 281 11.55 -8.05 -21.34
CA VAL A 281 10.52 -7.00 -21.32
C VAL A 281 9.43 -7.30 -22.34
N LYS A 282 9.81 -7.52 -23.60
CA LYS A 282 8.85 -7.83 -24.69
C LYS A 282 7.94 -9.01 -24.36
N LEU A 283 8.46 -10.03 -23.67
CA LEU A 283 7.69 -11.21 -23.27
C LEU A 283 6.78 -11.00 -22.05
N SER A 284 7.09 -10.01 -21.21
CA SER A 284 6.38 -9.77 -19.95
C SER A 284 5.50 -8.52 -19.95
N SER A 285 5.51 -7.76 -21.06
CA SER A 285 4.72 -6.56 -21.29
C SER A 285 3.56 -6.76 -22.24
#